data_AF-A0A7C6QSY0-F1
#
_entry.id   AF-A0A7C6QSY0-F1
#
_cell.length_a   1.000
_cell.length_b   1.000
_cell.length_c   1.000
_cell.angle_alpha   90.00
_cell.angle_beta   90.00
_cell.angle_gamma   90.00
#
_symmetry.space_group_name_H-M   'P 1'
#
loop_
_entity.id
_entity.type
_entity.pdbx_description
1 polymer ?
#
loop_
_entity_poly.entity_id
_entity_poly.type
_entity_poly.pdbx_seq_one_letter_code
_entity_poly.pdbx_strand_id
1 'polypeptide(L)'
;MEKNTPTMNDKKYGRHIVQYPPEVSACVGCNACEIVCALVHEGKAGPMLRRIFLERDTVMLFNHVIHTCQHCVDHPCYDACPKKDAAMCLDEEKGIVYINAEFCIGCKRCIKACPFEPKRINFNKSEKKAVKCDLCRNRENGPACVEFCQVRCIGLSDQPLPPPPPTPAPPEGKPNENDSEQTPSA
;
A
#
# COMPACT_ATOMS: atom_id res chain seq x y z
N MET A 1 22.46 -8.41 28.92
CA MET A 1 21.21 -7.75 28.51
C MET A 1 20.79 -8.36 27.19
N GLU A 2 20.06 -9.48 27.27
CA GLU A 2 19.57 -10.19 26.10
C GLU A 2 18.61 -9.30 25.32
N LYS A 3 18.97 -8.98 24.08
CA LYS A 3 18.06 -8.34 23.13
C LYS A 3 17.07 -9.42 22.72
N ASN A 4 15.86 -9.36 23.27
CA ASN A 4 14.73 -10.17 22.85
C ASN A 4 14.55 -10.01 21.33
N THR A 5 15.05 -11.01 20.60
CA THR A 5 14.79 -11.14 19.17
C THR A 5 13.37 -11.65 19.05
N PRO A 6 12.45 -10.94 18.36
CA PRO A 6 11.07 -11.38 18.25
C PRO A 6 11.03 -12.79 17.65
N THR A 7 10.37 -13.71 18.34
CA THR A 7 10.12 -15.05 17.81
C THR A 7 9.26 -14.97 16.56
N MET A 8 9.46 -15.87 15.60
CA MET A 8 8.73 -15.93 14.32
C MET A 8 7.19 -15.92 14.46
N ASN A 9 6.65 -16.19 15.65
CA ASN A 9 5.22 -16.21 15.98
C ASN A 9 4.55 -14.84 16.19
N ASP A 10 5.31 -13.73 16.24
CA ASP A 10 4.74 -12.38 16.45
C ASP A 10 4.59 -11.56 15.15
N LYS A 11 4.94 -12.13 13.99
CA LYS A 11 4.92 -11.42 12.71
C LYS A 11 3.49 -11.30 12.17
N LYS A 12 2.95 -10.08 12.22
CA LYS A 12 1.67 -9.73 11.58
C LYS A 12 1.77 -9.58 10.05
N TYR A 13 2.98 -9.32 9.53
CA TYR A 13 3.20 -8.93 8.14
C TYR A 13 4.28 -9.79 7.48
N GLY A 14 4.08 -10.11 6.20
CA GLY A 14 5.06 -10.81 5.37
C GLY A 14 6.04 -9.85 4.71
N ARG A 15 6.83 -10.34 3.76
CA ARG A 15 7.72 -9.50 2.94
C ARG A 15 6.89 -8.49 2.15
N HIS A 16 7.23 -7.22 2.22
CA HIS A 16 6.49 -6.17 1.53
C HIS A 16 7.35 -4.97 1.14
N ILE A 17 6.78 -4.12 0.29
CA ILE A 17 7.38 -2.85 -0.08
C ILE A 17 7.22 -1.88 1.07
N VAL A 18 8.32 -1.32 1.54
CA VAL A 18 8.35 -0.30 2.60
C VAL A 18 8.79 1.05 2.05
N GLN A 19 8.30 2.12 2.66
CA GLN A 19 8.79 3.48 2.42
C GLN A 19 9.78 3.85 3.52
N TYR A 20 10.93 4.40 3.13
CA TYR A 20 11.91 4.92 4.07
C TYR A 20 11.41 6.21 4.72
N PRO A 21 11.85 6.49 5.96
CA PRO A 21 11.52 7.74 6.62
C PRO A 21 12.13 8.93 5.85
N PRO A 22 11.48 10.11 5.83
CA PRO A 22 11.93 11.25 5.03
C PRO A 22 13.36 11.72 5.30
N GLU A 23 13.88 11.49 6.51
CA GLU A 23 15.24 11.82 6.92
C GLU A 23 16.30 10.98 6.19
N VAL A 24 15.92 9.79 5.72
CA VAL A 24 16.80 8.89 4.95
C VAL A 24 16.62 9.15 3.45
N SER A 25 15.37 9.17 2.99
CA SER A 25 15.02 9.47 1.60
C SER A 25 13.55 9.84 1.48
N ALA A 26 13.29 11.09 1.09
CA ALA A 26 11.95 11.62 0.95
C ALA A 26 11.31 11.25 -0.39
N CYS A 27 10.03 10.86 -0.36
CA CYS A 27 9.23 10.69 -1.56
C CYS A 27 8.92 12.06 -2.17
N VAL A 28 9.09 12.20 -3.49
CA VAL A 28 8.82 13.45 -4.25
C VAL A 28 7.49 13.44 -5.01
N GLY A 29 6.63 12.44 -4.78
CA GLY A 29 5.25 12.48 -5.29
C GLY A 29 5.10 12.24 -6.80
N CYS A 30 6.14 11.75 -7.48
CA CYS A 30 6.23 11.69 -8.95
C CYS A 30 5.38 10.61 -9.64
N ASN A 31 4.69 9.74 -8.90
CA ASN A 31 3.87 8.62 -9.43
C ASN A 31 4.61 7.56 -10.27
N ALA A 32 5.93 7.61 -10.40
CA ALA A 32 6.68 6.62 -11.19
C ALA A 32 6.42 5.18 -10.73
N CYS A 33 6.35 4.96 -9.41
CA CYS A 33 6.06 3.65 -8.82
C CYS A 33 4.67 3.10 -9.20
N GLU A 34 3.64 3.95 -9.27
CA GLU A 34 2.30 3.55 -9.68
C GLU A 34 2.24 3.22 -11.18
N ILE A 35 2.87 4.07 -11.99
CA ILE A 35 2.87 3.95 -13.45
C ILE A 35 3.62 2.69 -13.89
N VAL A 36 4.85 2.50 -13.41
CA VAL A 36 5.66 1.32 -13.78
C VAL A 36 5.02 0.02 -13.30
N CYS A 37 4.37 0.06 -12.12
CA CYS A 37 3.66 -1.10 -11.61
C CYS A 37 2.52 -1.50 -12.56
N ALA A 38 1.70 -0.55 -13.00
CA ALA A 38 0.64 -0.84 -13.97
C ALA A 38 1.20 -1.31 -15.32
N LEU A 39 2.23 -0.63 -15.85
CA LEU A 39 2.85 -0.97 -17.14
C LEU A 39 3.43 -2.39 -17.17
N VAL A 40 4.19 -2.78 -16.15
CA VAL A 40 4.86 -4.09 -16.11
C VAL A 40 3.87 -5.25 -16.03
N HIS A 41 2.71 -5.06 -15.39
CA HIS A 41 1.74 -6.15 -15.22
C HIS A 41 0.62 -6.15 -16.26
N GLU A 42 0.22 -4.98 -16.76
CA GLU A 42 -0.96 -4.82 -17.62
C GLU A 42 -0.61 -4.33 -19.04
N GLY A 43 0.65 -3.93 -19.28
CA GLY A 43 1.06 -3.25 -20.51
C GLY A 43 0.46 -1.85 -20.68
N LYS A 44 -0.25 -1.35 -19.66
CA LYS A 44 -1.01 -0.09 -19.69
C LYS A 44 -0.83 0.66 -18.38
N ALA A 45 -0.71 1.98 -18.46
CA ALA A 45 -0.77 2.83 -17.28
C ALA A 45 -2.23 3.10 -16.88
N GLY A 46 -2.51 3.21 -15.58
CA GLY A 46 -3.85 3.58 -15.12
C GLY A 46 -4.02 3.54 -13.61
N PRO A 47 -4.76 4.48 -13.00
CA PRO A 47 -5.00 4.49 -11.56
C PRO A 47 -5.75 3.26 -11.02
N MET A 48 -6.48 2.53 -11.86
CA MET A 48 -7.19 1.30 -11.49
C MET A 48 -6.36 0.02 -11.70
N LEU A 49 -5.17 0.16 -12.31
CA LEU A 49 -4.27 -0.94 -12.70
C LEU A 49 -3.03 -1.03 -11.81
N ARG A 50 -2.71 0.06 -11.11
CA ARG A 50 -1.62 0.11 -10.13
C ARG A 50 -1.91 -0.79 -8.92
N ARG A 51 -0.85 -1.39 -8.40
CA ARG A 51 -0.87 -2.26 -7.21
C ARG A 51 -0.13 -1.64 -6.00
N ILE A 52 0.38 -0.43 -6.19
CA ILE A 52 1.03 0.44 -5.20
C ILE A 52 0.32 1.79 -5.24
N PHE A 53 0.25 2.48 -4.10
CA PHE A 53 -0.62 3.64 -3.94
C PHE A 53 0.14 4.83 -3.36
N LEU A 54 0.29 5.88 -4.16
CA LEU A 54 0.87 7.14 -3.72
C LEU A 54 -0.25 8.07 -3.27
N GLU A 55 -0.24 8.39 -1.99
CA GLU A 55 -1.01 9.48 -1.41
C GLU A 55 -0.13 10.71 -1.33
N ARG A 56 -0.46 11.73 -2.13
CA ARG A 56 0.23 13.01 -2.06
C ARG A 56 -0.36 13.83 -0.94
N ASP A 57 0.48 14.19 0.03
CA ASP A 57 0.24 15.40 0.82
C ASP A 57 0.20 16.61 -0.12
N THR A 58 -0.98 17.23 -0.24
CA THR A 58 -1.22 18.43 -1.05
C THR A 58 -1.14 19.73 -0.26
N VAL A 59 -0.95 19.65 1.06
CA VAL A 59 -0.90 20.81 1.96
C VAL A 59 0.54 21.24 2.14
N MET A 60 1.38 20.33 2.65
CA MET A 60 2.77 20.64 2.95
C MET A 60 3.72 20.20 1.84
N LEU A 61 3.26 19.36 0.90
CA LEU A 61 4.00 18.88 -0.28
C LEU A 61 5.30 18.12 -0.02
N PHE A 62 5.64 17.80 1.24
CA PHE A 62 6.84 17.03 1.59
C PHE A 62 6.55 15.68 2.27
N ASN A 63 5.31 15.42 2.71
CA ASN A 63 4.93 14.19 3.40
C ASN A 63 4.09 13.25 2.54
N HIS A 64 4.57 12.90 1.35
CA HIS A 64 3.88 11.91 0.52
C HIS A 64 4.02 10.49 1.10
N VAL A 65 2.91 9.75 1.13
CA VAL A 65 2.85 8.40 1.71
C VAL A 65 2.61 7.36 0.63
N ILE A 66 3.40 6.29 0.67
CA ILE A 66 3.27 5.15 -0.22
C ILE A 66 2.62 3.99 0.54
N HIS A 67 1.40 3.68 0.15
CA HIS A 67 0.59 2.61 0.66
C HIS A 67 0.78 1.35 -0.19
N THR A 68 1.22 0.26 0.43
CA THR A 68 1.53 -1.02 -0.22
C THR A 68 0.83 -2.17 0.47
N CYS A 69 0.60 -3.27 -0.25
CA CYS A 69 0.19 -4.52 0.35
C CYS A 69 1.27 -5.04 1.28
N GLN A 70 0.90 -5.41 2.51
CA GLN A 70 1.82 -5.92 3.52
C GLN A 70 1.97 -7.45 3.54
N HIS A 71 1.33 -8.15 2.60
CA HIS A 71 1.36 -9.62 2.50
C HIS A 71 1.14 -10.29 3.88
N CYS A 72 0.07 -9.89 4.57
CA CYS A 72 -0.20 -10.28 5.95
C CYS A 72 -0.16 -11.80 6.13
N VAL A 73 0.41 -12.26 7.26
CA VAL A 73 0.60 -13.67 7.58
C VAL A 73 -0.72 -14.40 7.87
N ASP A 74 -1.75 -13.66 8.26
CA ASP A 74 -3.12 -14.17 8.48
C ASP A 74 -3.98 -14.14 7.19
N HIS A 75 -3.45 -13.60 6.09
CA HIS A 75 -4.03 -13.64 4.75
C HIS A 75 -5.56 -13.36 4.63
N PRO A 76 -6.14 -12.31 5.26
CA PRO A 76 -7.61 -12.12 5.28
C PRO A 76 -8.25 -11.98 3.89
N CYS A 77 -7.50 -11.44 2.93
CA CYS A 77 -7.96 -11.32 1.55
C CYS A 77 -8.01 -12.67 0.80
N TYR A 78 -7.12 -13.61 1.16
CA TYR A 78 -7.18 -15.00 0.74
C TYR A 78 -8.41 -15.66 1.37
N ASP A 79 -8.61 -15.45 2.66
CA ASP A 79 -9.69 -16.11 3.37
C ASP A 79 -11.10 -15.70 2.96
N ALA A 80 -11.26 -14.46 2.53
CA ALA A 80 -12.54 -13.96 2.03
C ALA A 80 -12.86 -14.36 0.58
N CYS A 81 -11.91 -14.90 -0.18
CA CYS A 81 -12.12 -15.23 -1.58
C CYS A 81 -12.93 -16.53 -1.73
N PRO A 82 -14.07 -16.56 -2.46
CA PRO A 82 -14.83 -17.79 -2.71
C PRO A 82 -14.14 -18.74 -3.72
N LYS A 83 -13.08 -18.26 -4.36
CA LYS A 83 -12.23 -19.00 -5.31
C LYS A 83 -10.80 -19.01 -4.76
N LYS A 84 -10.60 -19.38 -3.49
CA LYS A 84 -9.25 -19.63 -2.94
C LYS A 84 -8.53 -20.67 -3.80
N ASP A 85 -7.22 -20.61 -3.83
CA ASP A 85 -6.30 -21.45 -4.62
C ASP A 85 -6.40 -21.26 -6.14
N ALA A 86 -7.59 -21.01 -6.69
CA ALA A 86 -7.79 -20.73 -8.10
C ALA A 86 -7.54 -19.26 -8.44
N ALA A 87 -8.17 -18.32 -7.71
CA ALA A 87 -8.15 -16.90 -8.02
C ALA A 87 -7.34 -16.05 -7.04
N MET A 88 -7.43 -16.35 -5.74
CA MET A 88 -6.57 -15.75 -4.72
C MET A 88 -5.67 -16.88 -4.22
N CYS A 89 -4.39 -16.79 -4.52
CA CYS A 89 -3.42 -17.86 -4.35
C CYS A 89 -2.40 -17.46 -3.28
N LEU A 90 -1.82 -18.45 -2.60
CA LEU A 90 -0.74 -18.27 -1.65
C LEU A 90 0.51 -19.01 -2.15
N ASP A 91 1.59 -18.28 -2.34
CA ASP A 91 2.93 -18.83 -2.54
C ASP A 91 3.57 -18.96 -1.16
N GLU A 92 3.47 -20.14 -0.55
CA GLU A 92 3.91 -20.39 0.83
C GLU A 92 5.43 -20.21 1.00
N GLU A 93 6.22 -20.65 0.01
CA GLU A 93 7.68 -20.52 0.03
C GLU A 93 8.12 -19.05 0.05
N LYS A 94 7.45 -18.20 -0.72
CA LYS A 94 7.77 -16.77 -0.80
C LYS A 94 6.95 -15.90 0.18
N GLY A 95 5.93 -16.45 0.82
CA GLY A 95 4.97 -15.71 1.65
C GLY A 95 4.15 -14.69 0.85
N ILE A 96 3.87 -14.96 -0.43
CA ILE A 96 3.20 -14.00 -1.33
C ILE A 96 1.76 -14.43 -1.58
N VAL A 97 0.79 -13.66 -1.07
CA VAL A 97 -0.59 -13.74 -1.54
C VAL A 97 -0.77 -12.91 -2.81
N TYR A 98 -1.25 -13.53 -3.89
CA TYR A 98 -1.45 -12.88 -5.19
C TYR A 98 -2.78 -13.26 -5.83
N ILE A 99 -3.16 -12.54 -6.89
CA ILE A 99 -4.39 -12.79 -7.63
C ILE A 99 -4.06 -13.39 -8.99
N ASN A 100 -4.63 -14.56 -9.30
CA ASN A 100 -4.74 -15.04 -10.67
C ASN A 100 -6.02 -14.45 -11.30
N ALA A 101 -5.83 -13.55 -12.26
CA ALA A 101 -6.92 -12.80 -12.88
C ALA A 101 -7.88 -13.69 -13.69
N GLU A 102 -7.39 -14.82 -14.23
CA GLU A 102 -8.17 -15.77 -15.03
C GLU A 102 -9.38 -16.27 -14.24
N PHE A 103 -9.15 -16.77 -13.02
CA PHE A 103 -10.19 -17.34 -12.16
C PHE A 103 -10.94 -16.31 -11.30
N CYS A 104 -10.49 -15.06 -11.26
CA CYS A 104 -11.11 -14.02 -10.44
C CYS A 104 -12.52 -13.68 -10.97
N ILE A 105 -13.55 -13.91 -10.15
CA ILE A 105 -14.96 -13.65 -10.53
C ILE A 105 -15.43 -12.22 -10.24
N GLY A 106 -14.54 -11.31 -9.84
CA GLY A 106 -14.87 -9.90 -9.64
C GLY A 106 -15.77 -9.58 -8.44
N CYS A 107 -15.93 -10.50 -7.48
CA CYS A 107 -16.85 -10.33 -6.34
C CYS A 107 -16.43 -9.30 -5.29
N LYS A 108 -15.19 -8.76 -5.36
CA LYS A 108 -14.61 -7.72 -4.48
C LYS A 108 -14.53 -8.07 -2.98
N ARG A 109 -14.81 -9.32 -2.57
CA ARG A 109 -14.71 -9.75 -1.17
C ARG A 109 -13.30 -9.57 -0.59
N CYS A 110 -12.26 -9.84 -1.38
CA CYS A 110 -10.88 -9.62 -0.98
C CYS A 110 -10.57 -8.14 -0.68
N ILE A 111 -11.16 -7.20 -1.44
CA ILE A 111 -11.00 -5.75 -1.22
C ILE A 111 -11.63 -5.37 0.12
N LYS A 112 -12.85 -5.85 0.38
CA LYS A 112 -13.57 -5.58 1.64
C LYS A 112 -12.83 -6.15 2.86
N ALA A 113 -12.24 -7.33 2.71
CA ALA A 113 -11.52 -8.02 3.78
C ALA A 113 -10.12 -7.44 4.08
N CYS A 114 -9.59 -6.56 3.21
CA CYS A 114 -8.30 -5.93 3.45
C CYS A 114 -8.39 -5.01 4.70
N PRO A 115 -7.55 -5.21 5.73
CA PRO A 115 -7.70 -4.52 7.01
C PRO A 115 -7.18 -3.07 7.01
N PHE A 116 -6.49 -2.66 5.94
CA PHE A 116 -5.91 -1.33 5.83
C PHE A 116 -6.87 -0.33 5.20
N GLU A 117 -6.75 0.93 5.59
CA GLU A 117 -7.27 2.06 4.83
C GLU A 117 -6.12 2.98 4.40
N PRO A 118 -6.06 3.41 3.13
CA PRO A 118 -6.88 2.94 2.00
C PRO A 118 -6.67 1.45 1.67
N LYS A 119 -7.63 0.79 1.01
CA LYS A 119 -7.49 -0.63 0.64
C LYS A 119 -6.24 -0.89 -0.24
N ARG A 120 -5.49 -1.96 0.06
CA ARG A 120 -4.28 -2.37 -0.69
C ARG A 120 -4.55 -3.29 -1.89
N ILE A 121 -5.79 -3.38 -2.32
CA ILE A 121 -6.24 -4.17 -3.48
C ILE A 121 -7.11 -3.26 -4.33
N ASN A 122 -6.75 -3.12 -5.60
CA ASN A 122 -7.45 -2.27 -6.56
C ASN A 122 -8.42 -3.12 -7.40
N PHE A 123 -9.25 -2.46 -8.22
CA PHE A 123 -10.22 -3.14 -9.07
C PHE A 123 -10.15 -2.63 -10.50
N ASN A 124 -9.63 -3.45 -11.41
CA ASN A 124 -9.67 -3.20 -12.84
C ASN A 124 -11.13 -3.23 -13.31
N LYS A 125 -11.70 -2.05 -13.58
CA LYS A 125 -13.10 -1.89 -14.01
C LYS A 125 -13.36 -2.44 -15.41
N SER A 126 -12.36 -2.38 -16.29
CA SER A 126 -12.49 -2.85 -17.67
C SER A 126 -12.67 -4.37 -17.72
N GLU A 127 -11.84 -5.09 -16.98
CA GLU A 127 -11.87 -6.56 -16.95
C GLU A 127 -12.76 -7.12 -15.84
N LYS A 128 -13.24 -6.25 -14.95
CA LYS A 128 -14.00 -6.59 -13.73
C LYS A 128 -13.22 -7.56 -12.81
N LYS A 129 -11.91 -7.37 -12.71
CA LYS A 129 -11.00 -8.19 -11.90
C LYS A 129 -10.35 -7.36 -10.79
N ALA A 130 -10.09 -7.98 -9.65
CA ALA A 130 -9.27 -7.35 -8.61
C ALA A 130 -7.78 -7.46 -9.00
N VAL A 131 -6.99 -6.43 -8.66
CA VAL A 131 -5.53 -6.44 -8.84
C VAL A 131 -4.84 -6.10 -7.52
N LYS A 132 -3.76 -6.79 -7.22
CA LYS A 132 -3.07 -6.76 -5.92
C LYS A 132 -1.56 -6.85 -6.18
N CYS A 133 -0.77 -6.25 -5.30
CA CYS A 133 0.68 -6.40 -5.34
C CYS A 133 1.04 -7.87 -5.13
N ASP A 134 1.89 -8.40 -5.98
CA ASP A 134 2.43 -9.76 -5.96
C ASP A 134 3.96 -9.75 -5.80
N LEU A 135 4.51 -8.62 -5.34
CA LEU A 135 5.95 -8.32 -5.28
C LEU A 135 6.69 -8.55 -6.60
N CYS A 136 5.99 -8.46 -7.74
CA CYS A 136 6.51 -8.81 -9.04
C CYS A 136 7.13 -10.23 -9.05
N ARG A 137 6.45 -11.21 -8.44
CA ARG A 137 6.93 -12.60 -8.28
C ARG A 137 7.39 -13.30 -9.56
N ASN A 138 6.96 -12.82 -10.73
CA ASN A 138 7.29 -13.34 -12.05
C ASN A 138 8.45 -12.57 -12.74
N ARG A 139 9.06 -11.59 -12.06
CA ARG A 139 10.13 -10.76 -12.61
C ARG A 139 11.44 -11.05 -11.89
N GLU A 140 12.49 -11.33 -12.66
CA GLU A 140 13.83 -11.67 -12.14
C GLU A 140 14.43 -10.54 -11.27
N ASN A 141 14.32 -9.29 -11.73
CA ASN A 141 14.80 -8.11 -11.01
C ASN A 141 13.89 -7.67 -9.84
N GLY A 142 12.86 -8.47 -9.50
CA GLY A 142 11.94 -8.17 -8.42
C GLY A 142 11.02 -6.95 -8.68
N PRO A 143 10.56 -6.27 -7.61
CA PRO A 143 9.57 -5.20 -7.70
C PRO A 143 10.00 -4.02 -8.58
N ALA A 144 9.30 -3.83 -9.70
CA ALA A 144 9.58 -2.73 -10.62
C ALA A 144 9.42 -1.34 -9.97
N CYS A 145 8.51 -1.19 -8.99
CA CYS A 145 8.35 0.07 -8.28
C CYS A 145 9.60 0.47 -7.50
N VAL A 146 10.31 -0.49 -6.89
CA VAL A 146 11.56 -0.24 -6.15
C VAL A 146 12.68 0.12 -7.11
N GLU A 147 12.83 -0.63 -8.20
CA GLU A 147 13.86 -0.38 -9.22
C GLU A 147 13.75 1.00 -9.87
N PHE A 148 12.53 1.45 -10.17
CA PHE A 148 12.29 2.73 -10.86
C PHE A 148 12.14 3.93 -9.93
N CYS A 149 12.26 3.73 -8.62
CA CYS A 149 12.21 4.83 -7.66
C CYS A 149 13.50 5.67 -7.76
N GLN A 150 13.44 6.80 -8.47
CA GLN A 150 14.61 7.66 -8.72
C GLN A 150 15.25 8.21 -7.43
N VAL A 151 14.41 8.55 -6.45
CA VAL A 151 14.88 9.03 -5.13
C VAL A 151 15.19 7.89 -4.16
N ARG A 152 14.94 6.63 -4.56
CA ARG A 152 15.17 5.42 -3.75
C ARG A 152 14.51 5.49 -2.36
N CYS A 153 13.30 6.03 -2.28
CA CYS A 153 12.55 6.16 -1.03
C CYS A 153 11.72 4.92 -0.67
N ILE A 154 11.77 3.85 -1.48
CA ILE A 154 11.11 2.57 -1.19
C ILE A 154 12.06 1.39 -1.35
N GLY A 155 11.81 0.33 -0.59
CA GLY A 155 12.59 -0.90 -0.59
C GLY A 155 11.76 -2.12 -0.21
N LEU A 156 12.40 -3.25 0.06
CA LEU A 156 11.77 -4.48 0.56
C LEU A 156 12.13 -4.69 2.02
N SER A 157 11.16 -5.10 2.84
CA SER A 157 11.37 -5.47 4.24
C SER A 157 10.36 -6.51 4.69
N ASP A 158 10.74 -7.28 5.70
CA ASP A 158 9.86 -8.23 6.41
C ASP A 158 9.41 -7.68 7.77
N GLN A 159 9.88 -6.48 8.13
CA GLN A 159 9.48 -5.76 9.33
C GLN A 159 8.33 -4.80 8.99
N PRO A 160 7.39 -4.54 9.92
CA PRO A 160 6.38 -3.51 9.74
C PRO A 160 7.02 -2.17 9.35
N LEU A 161 6.28 -1.36 8.57
CA LEU A 161 6.56 0.08 8.50
C LEU A 161 6.69 0.61 9.94
N PRO A 162 7.78 1.31 10.30
CA PRO A 162 7.81 2.00 11.58
C PRO A 162 6.58 2.91 11.65
N PRO A 163 5.93 3.04 12.83
CA PRO A 163 4.83 3.97 12.97
C PRO A 163 5.28 5.35 12.47
N PRO A 164 4.42 6.11 11.77
CA PRO A 164 4.79 7.46 11.37
C PRO A 164 5.26 8.22 12.61
N PRO A 165 6.30 9.06 12.50
CA PRO A 165 6.71 9.90 13.62
C PRO A 165 5.48 10.69 14.12
N PRO A 166 5.32 10.88 15.44
CA PRO A 166 4.20 11.65 15.96
C PRO A 166 4.21 13.03 15.29
N THR A 167 3.09 13.39 14.65
CA THR A 167 2.91 14.72 14.10
C THR A 167 3.15 15.71 15.24
N PRO A 168 4.00 16.73 15.08
CA PRO A 168 4.18 17.74 16.12
C PRO A 168 2.80 18.34 16.42
N ALA A 169 2.44 18.37 17.71
CA ALA A 169 1.19 18.97 18.14
C ALA A 169 1.11 20.41 17.58
N PRO A 170 -0.06 20.86 17.12
CA PRO A 170 -0.23 22.26 16.75
C PRO A 170 0.17 23.14 17.94
N PRO A 171 0.85 24.28 17.71
CA PRO A 171 1.27 25.15 18.80
C PRO A 171 0.04 25.58 19.59
N GLU A 172 0.07 25.32 20.90
CA GLU A 172 -0.97 25.78 21.82
C GLU A 172 -1.04 27.32 21.75
N GLY A 173 -2.23 27.85 21.46
CA GLY A 173 -2.50 29.29 21.62
C GLY A 173 -2.75 30.11 20.35
N LYS A 174 -3.33 29.56 19.27
CA LYS A 174 -4.01 30.40 18.26
C LYS A 174 -5.53 30.35 18.45
N PRO A 175 -6.20 31.49 18.72
CA PRO A 175 -7.65 31.55 18.75
C PRO A 175 -8.22 31.24 17.36
N ASN A 176 -9.34 30.52 17.32
CA ASN A 176 -10.11 30.26 16.09
C ASN A 176 -10.63 31.59 15.53
N GLU A 177 -10.17 32.01 14.35
CA GLU A 177 -10.70 33.17 13.61
C GLU A 177 -12.04 32.87 12.90
N ASN A 178 -12.94 32.10 13.52
CA ASN A 178 -14.25 31.77 12.93
C ASN A 178 -15.46 32.14 13.80
N ASP A 179 -15.29 32.95 14.85
CA ASP A 179 -16.41 33.55 15.60
C ASP A 179 -16.63 35.01 15.16
N SER A 180 -16.98 35.22 13.89
CA SER A 180 -17.62 36.48 13.46
C SER A 180 -18.41 36.28 12.18
N GLU A 181 -19.72 36.08 12.33
CA GLU A 181 -20.81 36.65 11.52
C GLU A 181 -22.05 35.73 11.53
N GLN A 182 -22.89 35.90 12.55
CA GLN A 182 -24.33 35.72 12.43
C GLN A 182 -25.01 36.94 13.06
N THR A 183 -25.19 37.99 12.26
CA THR A 183 -26.17 39.05 12.53
C THR A 183 -27.55 38.55 12.06
N PRO A 184 -28.58 38.55 12.91
CA PRO A 184 -29.93 38.23 12.46
C PRO A 184 -30.55 39.44 11.76
N SER A 185 -31.16 39.21 10.59
CA SER A 185 -32.01 40.17 9.88
C SER A 185 -33.16 40.60 10.78
N ALA A 186 -33.34 41.91 10.91
CA ALA A 186 -34.61 42.54 11.27
C ALA A 186 -35.54 42.59 10.04
#